data_AF-A0A543DXA9-F1
#
_entry.id   AF-A0A543DXA9-F1
#
_cell.length_a   1.000
_cell.length_b   1.000
_cell.length_c   1.000
_cell.angle_alpha   90.00
_cell.angle_beta   90.00
_cell.angle_gamma   90.00
#
_symmetry.space_group_name_H-M   'P 1'
#
loop_
_entity.id
_entity.type
_entity.pdbx_description
1 polymer ?
#
loop_
_entity_poly.entity_id
_entity_poly.type
_entity_poly.pdbx_seq_one_letter_code
_entity_poly.pdbx_strand_id
1 'polypeptide(L)'
;MLLVACAAGALGLAAVTDQPAYRVWGLVAGAGYLLLAVTPTARRPPAPWVAGALCGLVPLAVLVLARGGTRGPGPFAQPEVWVVEEAARRWLATGSPYPSPVAAAAGPDGFFPYLPGMAVFGLPRAVFGDVWWTDARLAFAAVAVGGCALGLRALAGSARPGTAAGWLLAGNPLVTLTLATGGHDLALAGLLVAAVGLTHAAVVRRSRPDDELRPVLAAGALAGIAAGTKPSAWPVVVVLLVVLAGTGGRRPALRFACAAAGPALLLALPDLLRAPRLVLEHLVVFPAGLATVPTPAASPVPGAWLAALPGGRALALGLLLAAAVIALARLLARPPLDGPAAARFAAASLAAAVLLAPSSRVGWFVVPLLLAGAGSLHRPRGRHSVERMDPATEPAPKVVKSDAEWRAQLTPAEYQVLRQAGTERPFTGEYTDTKTQGVYSCRACGAELFRSDTKFESHCGWPSFFTPLAGDAVIERVDTSLGMRRVEVLCAACHSHLGHVFEGEGYQTPTDLRYCINSVSLRLEPDAS
;
A
#
# COMPACT_ATOMS: atom_id res chain seq x y z
N MET A 1 15.65 -14.73 19.84
CA MET A 1 14.36 -15.35 20.23
C MET A 1 13.39 -15.46 19.05
N LEU A 2 12.99 -14.38 18.36
CA LEU A 2 12.04 -14.44 17.23
C LEU A 2 12.43 -15.43 16.11
N LEU A 3 13.69 -15.39 15.66
CA LEU A 3 14.21 -16.29 14.62
C LEU A 3 14.18 -17.77 15.04
N VAL A 4 14.51 -18.05 16.31
CA VAL A 4 14.45 -19.39 16.87
C VAL A 4 13.01 -19.89 16.91
N ALA A 5 12.05 -19.03 17.28
CA ALA A 5 10.63 -19.38 17.21
C ALA A 5 10.15 -19.63 15.78
N CYS A 6 10.61 -18.83 14.80
CA CYS A 6 10.32 -19.06 13.37
C CYS A 6 10.89 -20.39 12.88
N ALA A 7 12.13 -20.71 13.26
CA ALA A 7 12.76 -21.99 12.97
C ALA A 7 12.00 -23.16 13.57
N ALA A 8 11.65 -23.08 14.87
CA ALA A 8 10.88 -24.11 15.56
C ALA A 8 9.50 -24.33 14.90
N GLY A 9 8.81 -23.25 14.50
CA GLY A 9 7.55 -23.34 13.77
C GLY A 9 7.70 -24.01 12.40
N ALA A 10 8.73 -23.64 11.63
CA ALA A 10 8.99 -24.22 10.31
C ALA A 10 9.34 -25.72 10.39
N LEU A 11 10.24 -26.10 11.31
CA LEU A 11 10.63 -27.49 11.55
C LEU A 11 9.47 -28.31 12.14
N GLY A 12 8.68 -27.72 13.04
CA GLY A 12 7.48 -28.32 13.58
C GLY A 12 6.45 -28.63 12.49
N LEU A 13 6.21 -27.69 11.56
CA LEU A 13 5.35 -27.95 10.40
C LEU A 13 5.90 -29.08 9.54
N ALA A 14 7.21 -29.09 9.26
CA ALA A 14 7.83 -30.16 8.47
C ALA A 14 7.67 -31.55 9.11
N ALA A 15 7.68 -31.63 10.44
CA ALA A 15 7.53 -32.89 11.17
C ALA A 15 6.10 -33.45 11.12
N VAL A 16 5.08 -32.59 11.07
CA VAL A 16 3.67 -33.00 11.19
C VAL A 16 2.89 -32.99 9.87
N THR A 17 3.38 -32.27 8.85
CA THR A 17 2.67 -32.12 7.58
C THR A 17 2.78 -33.36 6.69
N ASP A 18 1.66 -33.73 6.07
CA ASP A 18 1.56 -34.73 5.01
C ASP A 18 1.90 -34.16 3.62
N GLN A 19 1.97 -32.83 3.47
CA GLN A 19 2.23 -32.17 2.20
C GLN A 19 3.74 -32.07 1.91
N PRO A 20 4.26 -32.69 0.84
CA PRO A 20 5.70 -32.71 0.56
C PRO A 20 6.28 -31.30 0.35
N ALA A 21 5.53 -30.41 -0.32
CA ALA A 21 5.94 -29.02 -0.49
C ALA A 21 6.17 -28.27 0.84
N TYR A 22 5.30 -28.49 1.83
CA TYR A 22 5.42 -27.88 3.17
C TYR A 22 6.58 -28.48 3.95
N ARG A 23 6.82 -29.78 3.81
CA ARG A 23 7.95 -30.46 4.43
C ARG A 23 9.29 -29.93 3.91
N VAL A 24 9.44 -29.82 2.59
CA VAL A 24 10.65 -29.25 1.96
C VAL A 24 10.85 -27.80 2.41
N TRP A 25 9.80 -26.98 2.38
CA TRP A 25 9.89 -25.61 2.88
C TRP A 25 10.32 -25.58 4.35
N GLY A 26 9.68 -26.35 5.23
CA GLY A 26 9.93 -26.29 6.66
C GLY A 26 11.34 -26.72 7.05
N LEU A 27 11.93 -27.68 6.33
CA LEU A 27 13.34 -28.07 6.50
C LEU A 27 14.30 -26.97 6.03
N VAL A 28 14.12 -26.46 4.80
CA VAL A 28 15.02 -25.45 4.22
C VAL A 28 14.90 -24.10 4.96
N ALA A 29 13.67 -23.64 5.20
CA ALA A 29 13.39 -22.41 5.94
C ALA A 29 13.78 -22.53 7.41
N GLY A 30 13.55 -23.69 8.04
CA GLY A 30 14.00 -23.96 9.41
C GLY A 30 15.50 -23.79 9.56
N ALA A 31 16.28 -24.39 8.66
CA ALA A 31 17.73 -24.20 8.60
C ALA A 31 18.11 -22.73 8.32
N GLY A 32 17.40 -22.05 7.41
CA GLY A 32 17.60 -20.63 7.12
C GLY A 32 17.38 -19.72 8.34
N TYR A 33 16.30 -19.93 9.09
CA TYR A 33 16.02 -19.18 10.32
C TYR A 33 17.02 -19.47 11.43
N LEU A 34 17.49 -20.72 11.58
CA LEU A 34 18.56 -21.07 12.52
C LEU A 34 19.88 -20.40 12.15
N LEU A 35 20.25 -20.44 10.86
CA LEU A 35 21.46 -19.77 10.36
C LEU A 35 21.43 -18.29 10.70
N LEU A 36 20.32 -17.61 10.43
CA LEU A 36 20.14 -16.20 10.77
C LEU A 36 20.15 -15.93 12.29
N ALA A 37 19.72 -16.89 13.10
CA ALA A 37 19.74 -16.77 14.56
C ALA A 37 21.15 -16.85 15.14
N VAL A 38 22.06 -17.60 14.49
CA VAL A 38 23.43 -17.85 14.97
C VAL A 38 24.48 -16.99 14.29
N THR A 39 24.20 -16.39 13.13
CA THR A 39 25.12 -15.46 12.48
C THR A 39 25.34 -14.24 13.38
N PRO A 40 26.57 -13.99 13.87
CA PRO A 40 26.88 -12.83 14.68
C PRO A 40 26.87 -11.60 13.78
N THR A 41 25.70 -10.99 13.64
CA THR A 41 25.59 -9.71 12.95
C THR A 41 26.16 -8.64 13.89
N ALA A 42 27.42 -8.28 13.69
CA ALA A 42 28.07 -7.18 14.38
C ALA A 42 27.19 -5.91 14.26
N ARG A 43 26.46 -5.57 15.32
CA ARG A 43 25.69 -4.33 15.54
C ARG A 43 24.39 -4.10 14.76
N ARG A 44 23.85 -5.02 13.96
CA ARG A 44 22.53 -4.83 13.29
C ARG A 44 21.75 -6.14 13.18
N PRO A 45 20.46 -6.22 13.52
CA PRO A 45 19.68 -7.45 13.33
C PRO A 45 19.74 -7.91 11.86
N PRO A 46 19.69 -9.23 11.58
CA PRO A 46 19.65 -9.74 10.21
C PRO A 46 18.51 -9.08 9.45
N ALA A 47 18.81 -8.56 8.26
CA ALA A 47 17.84 -7.82 7.49
C ALA A 47 16.66 -8.75 7.12
N PRO A 48 15.40 -8.36 7.38
CA PRO A 48 14.23 -9.19 7.06
C PRO A 48 14.17 -9.66 5.60
N TRP A 49 14.82 -8.92 4.70
CA TRP A 49 15.00 -9.28 3.28
C TRP A 49 15.87 -10.52 3.08
N VAL A 50 16.90 -10.70 3.91
CA VAL A 50 17.74 -11.91 3.91
C VAL A 50 16.93 -13.10 4.40
N ALA A 51 16.06 -12.91 5.40
CA ALA A 51 15.11 -13.95 5.81
C ALA A 51 14.15 -14.32 4.67
N GLY A 52 13.58 -13.34 3.97
CA GLY A 52 12.74 -13.60 2.79
C GLY A 52 13.47 -14.35 1.68
N ALA A 53 14.74 -14.02 1.43
CA ALA A 53 15.56 -14.73 0.45
C ALA A 53 15.86 -16.17 0.88
N LEU A 54 16.43 -16.37 2.07
CA LEU A 54 16.85 -17.70 2.55
C LEU A 54 15.67 -18.61 2.87
N CYS A 55 14.59 -18.08 3.42
CA CYS A 55 13.46 -18.87 3.92
C CYS A 55 12.27 -18.92 2.96
N GLY A 56 12.28 -18.10 1.90
CA GLY A 56 11.21 -18.04 0.89
C GLY A 56 11.71 -18.34 -0.52
N LEU A 57 12.66 -17.54 -1.04
CA LEU A 57 13.16 -17.70 -2.43
C LEU A 57 14.01 -18.96 -2.64
N VAL A 58 14.85 -19.34 -1.67
CA VAL A 58 15.64 -20.58 -1.77
C VAL A 58 14.72 -21.82 -1.78
N PRO A 59 13.77 -22.00 -0.84
CA PRO A 59 12.79 -23.08 -0.93
C PRO A 59 11.96 -23.04 -2.22
N LEU A 60 11.57 -21.84 -2.70
CA LEU A 60 10.88 -21.70 -3.99
C LEU A 60 11.71 -22.31 -5.12
N ALA A 61 13.00 -21.96 -5.22
CA ALA A 61 13.89 -22.49 -6.26
C ALA A 61 14.00 -24.02 -6.16
N VAL A 62 14.16 -24.58 -4.96
CA VAL A 62 14.20 -26.03 -4.74
C VAL A 62 12.92 -26.70 -5.23
N LEU A 63 11.75 -26.18 -4.85
CA LEU A 63 10.46 -26.76 -5.20
C LEU A 63 10.14 -26.65 -6.69
N VAL A 64 10.52 -25.55 -7.33
CA VAL A 64 10.27 -25.33 -8.76
C VAL A 64 11.19 -26.21 -9.61
N LEU A 65 12.46 -26.38 -9.23
CA LEU A 65 13.38 -27.31 -9.88
C LEU A 65 12.93 -28.75 -9.70
N ALA A 66 12.49 -29.15 -8.50
CA ALA A 66 11.97 -30.48 -8.22
C ALA A 66 10.67 -30.81 -8.97
N ARG A 67 9.87 -29.79 -9.31
CA ARG A 67 8.63 -29.94 -10.11
C ARG A 67 8.89 -29.92 -11.62
N GLY A 68 10.05 -29.42 -12.07
CA GLY A 68 10.38 -29.33 -13.49
C GLY A 68 10.18 -30.67 -14.21
N GLY A 69 9.48 -30.66 -15.35
CA GLY A 69 9.19 -31.86 -16.14
C GLY A 69 8.00 -32.68 -15.66
N THR A 70 7.39 -32.38 -14.51
CA THR A 70 6.20 -33.10 -14.04
C THR A 70 4.92 -32.46 -14.56
N ARG A 71 4.06 -33.27 -15.20
CA ARG A 71 2.72 -32.83 -15.63
C ARG A 71 1.72 -33.18 -14.53
N GLY A 72 0.83 -32.24 -14.19
CA GLY A 72 -0.16 -32.44 -13.13
C GLY A 72 0.12 -31.66 -11.84
N PRO A 73 -0.69 -31.88 -10.78
CA PRO A 73 -0.53 -31.20 -9.50
C PRO A 73 0.83 -31.50 -8.87
N GLY A 74 1.26 -32.77 -8.90
CA GLY A 74 2.52 -33.22 -8.32
C GLY A 74 2.63 -32.98 -6.81
N PRO A 75 3.66 -33.51 -6.14
CA PRO A 75 3.83 -33.34 -4.69
C PRO A 75 4.43 -31.99 -4.28
N PHE A 76 4.99 -31.24 -5.23
CA PHE A 76 5.85 -30.08 -4.98
C PHE A 76 5.20 -28.72 -5.21
N ALA A 77 3.88 -28.68 -5.43
CA ALA A 77 3.10 -27.45 -5.53
C ALA A 77 1.80 -27.57 -4.72
N GLN A 78 1.32 -26.43 -4.22
CA GLN A 78 -0.02 -26.35 -3.66
C GLN A 78 -1.08 -26.49 -4.75
N PRO A 79 -2.28 -27.00 -4.43
CA PRO A 79 -3.38 -27.14 -5.40
C PRO A 79 -3.70 -25.84 -6.16
N GLU A 80 -3.59 -24.69 -5.51
CA GLU A 80 -3.86 -23.39 -6.12
C GLU A 80 -2.93 -23.07 -7.29
N VAL A 81 -1.69 -23.55 -7.28
CA VAL A 81 -0.75 -23.36 -8.40
C VAL A 81 -1.23 -24.13 -9.62
N TRP A 82 -1.60 -25.39 -9.41
CA TRP A 82 -2.13 -26.26 -10.46
C TRP A 82 -3.45 -25.72 -11.03
N VAL A 83 -4.37 -25.32 -10.17
CA VAL A 83 -5.67 -24.73 -10.57
C VAL A 83 -5.48 -23.51 -11.48
N VAL A 84 -4.48 -22.66 -11.20
CA VAL A 84 -4.17 -21.48 -12.02
C VAL A 84 -3.55 -21.86 -13.36
N GLU A 85 -2.60 -22.80 -13.38
CA GLU A 85 -1.97 -23.28 -14.62
C GLU A 85 -2.98 -24.00 -15.54
N GLU A 86 -3.89 -24.77 -14.94
CA GLU A 86 -4.94 -25.47 -15.69
C GLU A 86 -6.01 -24.51 -16.22
N ALA A 87 -6.37 -23.49 -15.42
CA ALA A 87 -7.23 -22.41 -15.89
C ALA A 87 -6.63 -21.69 -17.10
N ALA A 88 -5.32 -21.45 -17.12
CA ALA A 88 -4.63 -20.84 -18.26
C ALA A 88 -4.69 -21.72 -19.52
N ARG A 89 -4.42 -23.03 -19.39
CA ARG A 89 -4.54 -23.99 -20.50
C ARG A 89 -5.96 -24.02 -21.06
N ARG A 90 -6.96 -24.08 -20.18
CA ARG A 90 -8.37 -24.07 -20.57
C ARG A 90 -8.74 -22.76 -21.25
N TRP A 91 -8.21 -21.64 -20.76
CA TRP A 91 -8.47 -20.34 -21.34
C TRP A 91 -7.97 -20.25 -22.78
N LEU A 92 -6.75 -20.73 -23.07
CA LEU A 92 -6.22 -20.81 -24.42
C LEU A 92 -7.01 -21.77 -25.32
N ALA A 93 -7.49 -22.89 -24.77
CA ALA A 93 -8.20 -23.91 -25.55
C ALA A 93 -9.68 -23.56 -25.84
N THR A 94 -10.36 -22.87 -24.92
CA THR A 94 -11.82 -22.71 -24.95
C THR A 94 -12.29 -21.26 -24.91
N GLY A 95 -11.38 -20.32 -24.67
CA GLY A 95 -11.70 -18.91 -24.47
C GLY A 95 -12.23 -18.57 -23.08
N SER A 96 -12.30 -19.52 -22.13
CA SER A 96 -12.67 -19.29 -20.72
C SER A 96 -11.78 -20.08 -19.74
N PRO A 97 -11.39 -19.50 -18.58
CA PRO A 97 -10.64 -20.23 -17.56
C PRO A 97 -11.52 -21.17 -16.71
N TYR A 98 -12.84 -21.00 -16.74
CA TYR A 98 -13.75 -21.71 -15.85
C TYR A 98 -13.99 -23.17 -16.28
N PRO A 99 -13.79 -24.14 -15.37
CA PRO A 99 -14.11 -25.55 -15.61
C PRO A 99 -15.59 -25.81 -15.95
N SER A 100 -15.86 -26.94 -16.60
CA SER A 100 -17.24 -27.41 -16.78
C SER A 100 -17.82 -27.93 -15.46
N PRO A 101 -19.16 -27.99 -15.32
CA PRO A 101 -19.79 -28.56 -14.12
C PRO A 101 -19.35 -30.00 -13.82
N VAL A 102 -19.05 -30.79 -14.86
CA VAL A 102 -18.55 -32.16 -14.71
C VAL A 102 -17.16 -32.18 -14.07
N ALA A 103 -16.27 -31.26 -14.49
CA ALA A 103 -14.95 -31.14 -13.88
C ALA A 103 -15.04 -30.65 -12.42
N ALA A 104 -15.96 -29.72 -12.12
CA ALA A 104 -16.22 -29.25 -10.77
C ALA A 104 -16.74 -30.38 -9.85
N ALA A 105 -17.55 -31.30 -10.38
CA ALA A 105 -18.05 -32.44 -9.63
C ALA A 105 -16.97 -33.49 -9.27
N ALA A 106 -15.81 -33.47 -9.94
CA ALA A 106 -14.74 -34.44 -9.71
C ALA A 106 -13.95 -34.21 -8.41
N GLY A 107 -14.03 -33.01 -7.82
CA GLY A 107 -13.33 -32.68 -6.59
C GLY A 107 -13.02 -31.18 -6.46
N PRO A 108 -12.43 -30.75 -5.33
CA PRO A 108 -12.21 -29.33 -5.04
C PRO A 108 -11.26 -28.65 -6.03
N ASP A 109 -10.33 -29.39 -6.63
CA ASP A 109 -9.41 -28.88 -7.67
C ASP A 109 -10.11 -28.66 -9.02
N GLY A 110 -11.36 -29.13 -9.14
CA GLY A 110 -12.27 -28.86 -10.25
C GLY A 110 -12.88 -27.46 -10.20
N PHE A 111 -12.55 -26.63 -9.21
CA PHE A 111 -13.03 -25.25 -9.10
C PHE A 111 -11.91 -24.22 -9.35
N PHE A 112 -12.27 -23.13 -10.02
CA PHE A 112 -11.40 -21.96 -10.20
C PHE A 112 -11.97 -20.75 -9.43
N PRO A 113 -11.71 -20.63 -8.11
CA PRO A 113 -12.31 -19.60 -7.24
C PRO A 113 -11.63 -18.22 -7.37
N TYR A 114 -11.28 -17.85 -8.60
CA TYR A 114 -10.59 -16.62 -8.92
C TYR A 114 -11.26 -15.92 -10.10
N LEU A 115 -10.99 -14.62 -10.24
CA LEU A 115 -11.35 -13.91 -11.45
C LEU A 115 -10.37 -14.28 -12.57
N PRO A 116 -10.76 -14.13 -13.85
CA PRO A 116 -9.96 -14.62 -14.98
C PRO A 116 -8.53 -14.09 -15.02
N GLY A 117 -8.28 -12.90 -14.47
CA GLY A 117 -6.92 -12.34 -14.36
C GLY A 117 -5.94 -13.23 -13.63
N MET A 118 -6.39 -14.09 -12.71
CA MET A 118 -5.49 -15.04 -12.04
C MET A 118 -4.92 -16.08 -13.01
N ALA A 119 -5.64 -16.46 -14.06
CA ALA A 119 -5.18 -17.41 -15.07
C ALA A 119 -3.98 -16.87 -15.88
N VAL A 120 -3.77 -15.55 -15.92
CA VAL A 120 -2.60 -14.94 -16.59
C VAL A 120 -1.28 -15.47 -16.03
N PHE A 121 -1.22 -15.74 -14.71
CA PHE A 121 -0.02 -16.26 -14.07
C PHE A 121 0.33 -17.70 -14.48
N GLY A 122 -0.65 -18.45 -15.00
CA GLY A 122 -0.46 -19.81 -15.52
C GLY A 122 -0.05 -19.87 -17.00
N LEU A 123 -0.11 -18.74 -17.73
CA LEU A 123 0.17 -18.70 -19.16
C LEU A 123 1.57 -19.21 -19.55
N PRO A 124 2.66 -18.91 -18.81
CA PRO A 124 3.98 -19.43 -19.16
C PRO A 124 3.98 -20.96 -19.32
N ARG A 125 3.35 -21.69 -18.39
CA ARG A 125 3.28 -23.16 -18.45
C ARG A 125 2.33 -23.65 -19.53
N ALA A 126 1.25 -22.92 -19.77
CA ALA A 126 0.29 -23.26 -20.81
C ALA A 126 0.89 -23.13 -22.22
N VAL A 127 1.78 -22.15 -22.43
CA VAL A 127 2.39 -21.86 -23.74
C VAL A 127 3.69 -22.65 -23.97
N PHE A 128 4.56 -22.72 -22.96
CA PHE A 128 5.91 -23.26 -23.12
C PHE A 128 6.11 -24.67 -22.52
N GLY A 129 5.05 -25.26 -21.98
CA GLY A 129 5.06 -26.62 -21.44
C GLY A 129 5.61 -26.73 -20.02
N ASP A 130 5.79 -27.95 -19.55
CA ASP A 130 6.05 -28.29 -18.14
C ASP A 130 7.53 -28.14 -17.73
N VAL A 131 8.15 -26.99 -17.97
CA VAL A 131 9.56 -26.71 -17.58
C VAL A 131 9.65 -25.87 -16.31
N TRP A 132 10.72 -25.99 -15.53
CA TRP A 132 10.83 -25.35 -14.21
C TRP A 132 10.58 -23.83 -14.27
N TRP A 133 11.07 -23.12 -15.29
CA TRP A 133 10.95 -21.65 -15.39
C TRP A 133 9.52 -21.17 -15.72
N THR A 134 8.62 -22.09 -16.09
CA THR A 134 7.22 -21.77 -16.39
C THR A 134 6.28 -21.93 -15.21
N ASP A 135 6.77 -22.41 -14.07
CA ASP A 135 5.96 -22.59 -12.86
C ASP A 135 5.34 -21.25 -12.42
N ALA A 136 4.01 -21.24 -12.20
CA ALA A 136 3.28 -20.01 -11.91
C ALA A 136 3.79 -19.30 -10.64
N ARG A 137 4.42 -20.02 -9.70
CA ARG A 137 5.01 -19.44 -8.49
C ARG A 137 6.13 -18.45 -8.78
N LEU A 138 6.87 -18.62 -9.87
CA LEU A 138 7.90 -17.66 -10.27
C LEU A 138 7.27 -16.32 -10.67
N ALA A 139 6.18 -16.36 -11.43
CA ALA A 139 5.42 -15.16 -11.79
C ALA A 139 4.77 -14.51 -10.55
N PHE A 140 4.20 -15.31 -9.65
CA PHE A 140 3.67 -14.81 -8.39
C PHE A 140 4.73 -14.11 -7.54
N ALA A 141 5.90 -14.74 -7.37
CA ALA A 141 7.02 -14.18 -6.62
C ALA A 141 7.54 -12.88 -7.24
N ALA A 142 7.68 -12.83 -8.57
CA ALA A 142 8.12 -11.63 -9.28
C ALA A 142 7.17 -10.45 -9.06
N VAL A 143 5.85 -10.67 -9.19
CA VAL A 143 4.84 -9.63 -8.95
C VAL A 143 4.78 -9.23 -7.49
N ALA A 144 4.86 -10.18 -6.55
CA ALA A 144 4.88 -9.89 -5.12
C ALA A 144 6.08 -9.02 -4.72
N VAL A 145 7.29 -9.43 -5.11
CA VAL A 145 8.54 -8.72 -4.79
C VAL A 145 8.58 -7.36 -5.49
N GLY A 146 8.24 -7.30 -6.78
CA GLY A 146 8.22 -6.06 -7.55
C GLY A 146 7.19 -5.06 -7.04
N GLY A 147 5.98 -5.51 -6.75
CA GLY A 147 4.90 -4.69 -6.20
C GLY A 147 5.23 -4.15 -4.80
N CYS A 148 5.73 -5.01 -3.90
CA CYS A 148 6.21 -4.56 -2.60
C CYS A 148 7.36 -3.55 -2.75
N ALA A 149 8.36 -3.80 -3.61
CA ALA A 149 9.47 -2.87 -3.82
C ALA A 149 9.00 -1.51 -4.36
N LEU A 150 8.06 -1.50 -5.31
CA LEU A 150 7.46 -0.28 -5.84
C LEU A 150 6.68 0.49 -4.76
N GLY A 151 5.79 -0.20 -4.03
CA GLY A 151 5.01 0.39 -2.95
C GLY A 151 5.90 0.96 -1.85
N LEU A 152 6.96 0.24 -1.47
CA LEU A 152 7.93 0.69 -0.47
C LEU A 152 8.68 1.94 -0.91
N ARG A 153 9.16 1.99 -2.16
CA ARG A 153 9.80 3.19 -2.71
C ARG A 153 8.84 4.38 -2.74
N ALA A 154 7.57 4.15 -3.04
CA ALA A 154 6.57 5.21 -3.08
C ALA A 154 6.16 5.69 -1.67
N LEU A 155 6.09 4.80 -0.68
CA LEU A 155 5.78 5.11 0.73
C LEU A 155 6.94 5.76 1.48
N ALA A 156 8.13 5.16 1.39
CA ALA A 156 9.27 5.56 2.21
C ALA A 156 10.23 6.53 1.51
N GLY A 157 10.08 6.74 0.20
CA GLY A 157 11.06 7.49 -0.60
C GLY A 157 12.43 6.80 -0.57
N SER A 158 13.45 7.51 -0.09
CA SER A 158 14.81 6.97 0.12
C SER A 158 14.99 6.29 1.50
N ALA A 159 14.01 6.38 2.39
CA ALA A 159 14.10 5.81 3.73
C ALA A 159 13.93 4.29 3.71
N ARG A 160 14.72 3.59 4.53
CA ARG A 160 14.56 2.13 4.69
C ARG A 160 13.42 1.84 5.66
N PRO A 161 12.57 0.84 5.35
CA PRO A 161 11.52 0.40 6.26
C PRO A 161 12.12 -0.08 7.59
N GLY A 162 11.43 0.23 8.70
CA GLY A 162 11.84 -0.24 10.02
C GLY A 162 11.86 -1.77 10.11
N THR A 163 12.65 -2.32 11.03
CA THR A 163 12.85 -3.77 11.17
C THR A 163 11.54 -4.54 11.31
N ALA A 164 10.58 -4.03 12.09
CA ALA A 164 9.26 -4.66 12.26
C ALA A 164 8.46 -4.75 10.95
N ALA A 165 8.42 -3.66 10.17
CA ALA A 165 7.74 -3.63 8.88
C ALA A 165 8.39 -4.61 7.89
N GLY A 166 9.73 -4.67 7.86
CA GLY A 166 10.44 -5.65 7.04
C GLY A 166 10.11 -7.10 7.41
N TRP A 167 9.92 -7.40 8.70
CA TRP A 167 9.50 -8.73 9.15
C TRP A 167 8.10 -9.08 8.66
N LEU A 168 7.15 -8.15 8.73
CA LEU A 168 5.79 -8.35 8.18
C LEU A 168 5.80 -8.53 6.66
N LEU A 169 6.70 -7.85 5.95
CA LEU A 169 6.73 -7.84 4.49
C LEU A 169 7.50 -9.02 3.86
N ALA A 170 8.51 -9.55 4.54
CA ALA A 170 9.43 -10.51 3.91
C ALA A 170 9.89 -11.65 4.84
N GLY A 171 10.07 -11.39 6.13
CA GLY A 171 10.70 -12.36 7.03
C GLY A 171 9.74 -13.33 7.71
N ASN A 172 8.45 -13.02 7.78
CA ASN A 172 7.45 -13.81 8.50
C ASN A 172 7.27 -15.22 7.88
N PRO A 173 7.22 -16.31 8.68
CA PRO A 173 7.02 -17.67 8.18
C PRO A 173 5.80 -17.87 7.28
N LEU A 174 4.70 -17.16 7.53
CA LEU A 174 3.50 -17.23 6.70
C LEU A 174 3.76 -16.66 5.29
N VAL A 175 4.53 -15.57 5.21
CA VAL A 175 4.94 -14.95 3.94
C VAL A 175 5.91 -15.86 3.21
N THR A 176 6.94 -16.37 3.89
CA THR A 176 7.98 -17.19 3.25
C THR A 176 7.45 -18.56 2.83
N LEU A 177 6.57 -19.19 3.62
CA LEU A 177 5.85 -20.41 3.24
C LEU A 177 5.01 -20.19 1.98
N THR A 178 4.19 -19.14 1.99
CA THR A 178 3.30 -18.83 0.86
C THR A 178 4.11 -18.51 -0.39
N LEU A 179 5.24 -17.81 -0.25
CA LEU A 179 6.13 -17.46 -1.37
C LEU A 179 6.71 -18.71 -2.04
N ALA A 180 7.06 -19.73 -1.26
CA ALA A 180 7.66 -20.95 -1.77
C ALA A 180 6.65 -21.93 -2.37
N THR A 181 5.47 -22.03 -1.76
CA THR A 181 4.58 -23.18 -1.98
C THR A 181 3.36 -22.86 -2.84
N GLY A 182 2.87 -21.61 -2.83
CA GLY A 182 1.64 -21.20 -3.53
C GLY A 182 1.76 -19.85 -4.24
N GLY A 183 1.89 -18.75 -3.52
CA GLY A 183 2.27 -17.44 -4.06
C GLY A 183 1.14 -16.54 -4.58
N HIS A 184 0.00 -17.07 -4.99
CA HIS A 184 -1.07 -16.27 -5.64
C HIS A 184 -1.57 -15.08 -4.77
N ASP A 185 -1.76 -15.29 -3.46
CA ASP A 185 -2.15 -14.22 -2.52
C ASP A 185 -1.03 -13.18 -2.28
N LEU A 186 0.24 -13.56 -2.43
CA LEU A 186 1.36 -12.62 -2.35
C LEU A 186 1.44 -11.73 -3.58
N ALA A 187 1.16 -12.27 -4.77
CA ALA A 187 1.08 -11.47 -5.98
C ALA A 187 -0.01 -10.40 -5.86
N LEU A 188 -1.19 -10.80 -5.37
CA LEU A 188 -2.28 -9.88 -5.05
C LEU A 188 -1.84 -8.81 -4.03
N ALA A 189 -1.25 -9.23 -2.91
CA ALA A 189 -0.80 -8.33 -1.86
C ALA A 189 0.26 -7.34 -2.37
N GLY A 190 1.21 -7.79 -3.20
CA GLY A 190 2.23 -6.94 -3.80
C GLY A 190 1.64 -5.84 -4.69
N LEU A 191 0.65 -6.17 -5.52
CA LEU A 191 -0.09 -5.19 -6.33
C LEU A 191 -0.82 -4.16 -5.46
N LEU A 192 -1.47 -4.62 -4.38
CA LEU A 192 -2.18 -3.75 -3.45
C LEU A 192 -1.24 -2.83 -2.67
N VAL A 193 -0.08 -3.34 -2.22
CA VAL A 193 0.95 -2.53 -1.56
C VAL A 193 1.51 -1.47 -2.51
N ALA A 194 1.72 -1.81 -3.79
CA ALA A 194 2.11 -0.84 -4.80
C ALA A 194 1.05 0.25 -5.02
N ALA A 195 -0.22 -0.14 -5.15
CA ALA A 195 -1.33 0.80 -5.31
C ALA A 195 -1.48 1.74 -4.10
N VAL A 196 -1.33 1.21 -2.88
CA VAL A 196 -1.30 2.01 -1.64
C VAL A 196 -0.16 3.02 -1.67
N GLY A 197 1.06 2.59 -2.04
CA GLY A 197 2.22 3.48 -2.07
C GLY A 197 2.13 4.58 -3.12
N LEU A 198 1.65 4.25 -4.32
CA LEU A 198 1.42 5.25 -5.37
C LEU A 198 0.29 6.22 -5.01
N THR A 199 -0.75 5.74 -4.32
CA THR A 199 -1.80 6.62 -3.76
C THR A 199 -1.22 7.58 -2.73
N HIS A 200 -0.35 7.10 -1.83
CA HIS A 200 0.36 7.98 -0.88
C HIS A 200 1.21 9.02 -1.61
N ALA A 201 1.97 8.62 -2.63
CA ALA A 201 2.78 9.55 -3.41
C ALA A 201 1.93 10.61 -4.11
N ALA A 202 0.78 10.23 -4.68
CA ALA A 202 -0.19 11.16 -5.26
C ALA A 202 -0.75 12.17 -4.24
N VAL A 203 -1.06 11.71 -3.03
CA VAL A 203 -1.60 12.56 -1.95
C VAL A 203 -0.55 13.51 -1.39
N VAL A 204 0.68 13.02 -1.14
CA VAL A 204 1.72 13.78 -0.44
C VAL A 204 2.53 14.68 -1.38
N ARG A 205 2.75 14.30 -2.65
CA ARG A 205 3.61 15.06 -3.58
C ARG A 205 2.83 16.00 -4.50
N ARG A 206 1.72 16.58 -4.04
CA ARG A 206 0.93 17.51 -4.86
C ARG A 206 1.68 18.80 -5.09
N SER A 207 2.03 19.08 -6.33
CA SER A 207 2.83 20.28 -6.66
C SER A 207 2.36 20.93 -7.94
N ARG A 208 2.07 20.11 -8.96
CA ARG A 208 1.39 20.54 -10.18
C ARG A 208 0.25 19.59 -10.56
N PRO A 209 -0.80 20.07 -11.24
CA PRO A 209 -1.93 19.23 -11.69
C PRO A 209 -1.53 18.01 -12.53
N ASP A 210 -0.42 18.12 -13.28
CA ASP A 210 0.10 17.05 -14.15
C ASP A 210 0.97 16.02 -13.39
N ASP A 211 1.55 16.40 -12.25
CA ASP A 211 2.42 15.53 -11.44
C ASP A 211 1.63 14.48 -10.64
N GLU A 212 0.34 14.73 -10.36
CA GLU A 212 -0.56 13.78 -9.70
C GLU A 212 -1.10 12.72 -10.68
N LEU A 213 -1.19 13.02 -11.97
CA LEU A 213 -1.89 12.17 -12.94
C LEU A 213 -1.25 10.78 -13.04
N ARG A 214 0.07 10.72 -13.20
CA ARG A 214 0.81 9.46 -13.35
C ARG A 214 0.66 8.52 -12.14
N PRO A 215 0.93 8.94 -10.89
CA PRO A 215 0.79 8.05 -9.74
C PRO A 215 -0.67 7.63 -9.50
N VAL A 216 -1.66 8.50 -9.75
CA VAL A 216 -3.08 8.15 -9.63
C VAL A 216 -3.49 7.08 -10.65
N LEU A 217 -3.13 7.25 -11.93
CA LEU A 217 -3.45 6.29 -12.97
C LEU A 217 -2.73 4.95 -12.74
N ALA A 218 -1.46 4.99 -12.33
CA ALA A 218 -0.69 3.79 -12.03
C ALA A 218 -1.24 3.05 -10.79
N ALA A 219 -1.63 3.77 -9.73
CA ALA A 219 -2.30 3.19 -8.57
C ALA A 219 -3.62 2.53 -8.98
N GLY A 220 -4.44 3.22 -9.78
CA GLY A 220 -5.69 2.69 -10.31
C GLY A 220 -5.47 1.44 -11.14
N ALA A 221 -4.55 1.46 -12.11
CA ALA A 221 -4.26 0.31 -12.96
C ALA A 221 -3.82 -0.93 -12.16
N LEU A 222 -2.90 -0.78 -11.21
CA LEU A 222 -2.45 -1.89 -10.36
C LEU A 222 -3.57 -2.42 -9.45
N ALA A 223 -4.38 -1.53 -8.88
CA ALA A 223 -5.55 -1.91 -8.09
C ALA A 223 -6.61 -2.63 -8.94
N GLY A 224 -6.79 -2.21 -10.19
CA GLY A 224 -7.66 -2.84 -11.18
C GLY A 224 -7.19 -4.24 -11.60
N ILE A 225 -5.88 -4.41 -11.83
CA ILE A 225 -5.30 -5.73 -12.09
C ILE A 225 -5.50 -6.66 -10.88
N ALA A 226 -5.25 -6.17 -9.66
CA ALA A 226 -5.52 -6.93 -8.43
C ALA A 226 -7.01 -7.31 -8.32
N ALA A 227 -7.91 -6.35 -8.56
CA ALA A 227 -9.36 -6.57 -8.55
C ALA A 227 -9.83 -7.53 -9.64
N GLY A 228 -9.14 -7.61 -10.78
CA GLY A 228 -9.40 -8.56 -11.87
C GLY A 228 -8.81 -9.96 -11.65
N THR A 229 -8.00 -10.17 -10.60
CA THR A 229 -7.46 -11.50 -10.25
C THR A 229 -8.19 -12.13 -9.08
N LYS A 230 -8.58 -11.36 -8.05
CA LYS A 230 -9.27 -11.89 -6.86
C LYS A 230 -10.26 -10.88 -6.28
N PRO A 231 -11.50 -11.30 -5.93
CA PRO A 231 -12.50 -10.39 -5.36
C PRO A 231 -12.07 -9.70 -4.06
N SER A 232 -11.17 -10.31 -3.29
CA SER A 232 -10.65 -9.75 -2.04
C SER A 232 -9.84 -8.45 -2.19
N ALA A 233 -9.48 -8.04 -3.42
CA ALA A 233 -8.87 -6.74 -3.67
C ALA A 233 -9.87 -5.56 -3.66
N TRP A 234 -11.15 -5.78 -4.00
CA TRP A 234 -12.14 -4.71 -4.13
C TRP A 234 -12.31 -3.84 -2.87
N PRO A 235 -12.32 -4.38 -1.64
CA PRO A 235 -12.35 -3.55 -0.43
C PRO A 235 -11.20 -2.53 -0.38
N VAL A 236 -9.99 -2.91 -0.83
CA VAL A 236 -8.84 -2.01 -0.86
C VAL A 236 -8.98 -0.95 -1.96
N VAL A 237 -9.49 -1.32 -3.14
CA VAL A 237 -9.80 -0.37 -4.23
C VAL A 237 -10.76 0.72 -3.74
N VAL A 238 -11.82 0.34 -3.03
CA VAL A 238 -12.81 1.28 -2.47
C VAL A 238 -12.15 2.20 -1.43
N VAL A 239 -11.31 1.66 -0.55
CA VAL A 239 -10.57 2.46 0.43
C VAL A 239 -9.69 3.51 -0.27
N LEU A 240 -8.91 3.11 -1.28
CA LEU A 240 -8.04 4.04 -2.02
C LEU A 240 -8.84 5.11 -2.78
N LEU A 241 -9.98 4.74 -3.37
CA LEU A 241 -10.90 5.67 -4.02
C LEU A 241 -11.41 6.73 -3.02
N VAL A 242 -11.81 6.30 -1.82
CA VAL A 242 -12.28 7.20 -0.76
C VAL A 242 -11.16 8.14 -0.27
N VAL A 243 -9.93 7.64 -0.12
CA VAL A 243 -8.76 8.47 0.22
C VAL A 243 -8.56 9.57 -0.83
N LEU A 244 -8.55 9.22 -2.12
CA LEU A 244 -8.35 10.19 -3.20
C LEU A 244 -9.51 11.18 -3.29
N ALA A 245 -10.75 10.73 -3.07
CA ALA A 245 -11.92 11.60 -3.05
C ALA A 245 -11.88 12.59 -1.88
N GLY A 246 -11.49 12.12 -0.69
CA GLY A 246 -11.42 12.95 0.52
C GLY A 246 -10.25 13.92 0.54
N THR A 247 -9.11 13.55 -0.05
CA THR A 247 -7.91 14.39 -0.03
C THR A 247 -7.77 15.26 -1.27
N GLY A 248 -8.19 14.80 -2.46
CA GLY A 248 -8.01 15.48 -3.76
C GLY A 248 -9.28 15.87 -4.48
N GLY A 249 -10.44 15.60 -3.88
CA GLY A 249 -11.72 15.84 -4.50
C GLY A 249 -12.04 14.88 -5.64
N ARG A 250 -13.01 15.27 -6.47
CA ARG A 250 -13.64 14.36 -7.44
C ARG A 250 -12.73 13.96 -8.61
N ARG A 251 -11.85 14.85 -9.07
CA ARG A 251 -11.05 14.61 -10.30
C ARG A 251 -10.04 13.46 -10.12
N PRO A 252 -9.18 13.43 -9.07
CA PRO A 252 -8.26 12.31 -8.84
C PRO A 252 -9.00 11.00 -8.59
N ALA A 253 -10.12 11.04 -7.85
CA ALA A 253 -10.94 9.87 -7.59
C ALA A 253 -11.52 9.25 -8.88
N LEU A 254 -12.06 10.07 -9.80
CA LEU A 254 -12.55 9.61 -11.10
C LEU A 254 -11.44 9.03 -11.96
N ARG A 255 -10.28 9.68 -12.01
CA ARG A 255 -9.10 9.17 -12.75
C ARG A 255 -8.66 7.80 -12.23
N PHE A 256 -8.57 7.64 -10.92
CA PHE A 256 -8.28 6.36 -10.28
C PHE A 256 -9.35 5.31 -10.63
N ALA A 257 -10.63 5.65 -10.49
CA ALA A 257 -11.74 4.73 -10.76
C ALA A 257 -11.71 4.24 -12.22
N CYS A 258 -11.54 5.14 -13.20
CA CYS A 258 -11.43 4.78 -14.60
C CYS A 258 -10.20 3.89 -14.87
N ALA A 259 -9.04 4.25 -14.30
CA ALA A 259 -7.82 3.47 -14.45
C ALA A 259 -7.91 2.08 -13.79
N ALA A 260 -8.67 1.92 -12.71
CA ALA A 260 -8.94 0.63 -12.09
C ALA A 260 -9.98 -0.19 -12.86
N ALA A 261 -11.02 0.46 -13.39
CA ALA A 261 -12.08 -0.20 -14.14
C ALA A 261 -11.55 -0.85 -15.43
N GLY A 262 -10.63 -0.19 -16.15
CA GLY A 262 -10.09 -0.69 -17.42
C GLY A 262 -9.55 -2.12 -17.33
N PRO A 263 -8.48 -2.39 -16.54
CA PRO A 263 -7.93 -3.73 -16.38
C PRO A 263 -8.91 -4.72 -15.74
N ALA A 264 -9.70 -4.29 -14.74
CA ALA A 264 -10.67 -5.17 -14.09
C ALA A 264 -11.74 -5.67 -15.06
N LEU A 265 -12.31 -4.77 -15.87
CA LEU A 265 -13.29 -5.11 -16.90
C LEU A 265 -12.66 -5.91 -18.03
N LEU A 266 -11.48 -5.52 -18.52
CA LEU A 266 -10.79 -6.26 -19.58
C LEU A 266 -10.58 -7.73 -19.20
N LEU A 267 -10.21 -7.99 -17.95
CA LEU A 267 -9.97 -9.34 -17.45
C LEU A 267 -11.27 -10.09 -17.14
N ALA A 268 -12.27 -9.46 -16.52
CA ALA A 268 -13.44 -10.15 -16.01
C ALA A 268 -14.66 -10.17 -16.96
N LEU A 269 -14.87 -9.11 -17.74
CA LEU A 269 -16.09 -8.90 -18.52
C LEU A 269 -16.35 -9.99 -19.58
N PRO A 270 -15.35 -10.48 -20.35
CA PRO A 270 -15.61 -11.50 -21.37
C PRO A 270 -16.26 -12.77 -20.81
N ASP A 271 -15.77 -13.26 -19.67
CA ASP A 271 -16.30 -14.47 -19.03
C ASP A 271 -17.62 -14.22 -18.30
N LEU A 272 -17.79 -13.04 -17.70
CA LEU A 272 -19.07 -12.63 -17.10
C LEU A 272 -20.20 -12.59 -18.15
N LEU A 273 -19.91 -12.15 -19.36
CA LEU A 273 -20.89 -12.12 -20.46
C LEU A 273 -21.14 -13.50 -21.06
N ARG A 274 -20.10 -14.33 -21.20
CA ARG A 274 -20.20 -15.63 -21.85
C ARG A 274 -20.83 -16.71 -20.96
N ALA A 275 -20.45 -16.75 -19.68
CA ALA A 275 -20.82 -17.84 -18.77
C ALA A 275 -21.10 -17.37 -17.34
N PRO A 276 -22.06 -16.44 -17.13
CA PRO A 276 -22.30 -15.81 -15.82
C PRO A 276 -22.62 -16.82 -14.71
N ARG A 277 -23.32 -17.92 -15.04
CA ARG A 277 -23.64 -18.98 -14.08
C ARG A 277 -22.41 -19.74 -13.60
N LEU A 278 -21.47 -20.04 -14.49
CA LEU A 278 -20.21 -20.70 -14.11
C LEU A 278 -19.36 -19.76 -13.26
N VAL A 279 -19.29 -18.49 -13.64
CA VAL A 279 -18.58 -17.46 -12.85
C VAL A 279 -19.15 -17.39 -11.44
N LEU A 280 -20.47 -17.34 -11.29
CA LEU A 280 -21.13 -17.29 -9.97
C LEU A 280 -20.86 -18.56 -9.14
N GLU A 281 -20.95 -19.72 -9.76
CA GLU A 281 -20.69 -21.01 -9.12
C GLU A 281 -19.28 -21.06 -8.52
N HIS A 282 -18.28 -20.68 -9.32
CA HIS A 282 -16.88 -20.76 -8.91
C HIS A 282 -16.46 -19.61 -7.97
N LEU A 283 -16.96 -18.39 -8.15
CA LEU A 283 -16.54 -17.23 -7.36
C LEU A 283 -17.30 -17.03 -6.05
N VAL A 284 -18.57 -17.44 -6.01
CA VAL A 284 -19.46 -17.13 -4.89
C VAL A 284 -19.95 -18.39 -4.21
N VAL A 285 -20.56 -19.31 -4.95
CA VAL A 285 -21.21 -20.50 -4.38
C VAL A 285 -20.18 -21.43 -3.72
N PHE A 286 -19.09 -21.76 -4.44
CA PHE A 286 -18.05 -22.64 -3.91
C PHE A 286 -17.29 -22.03 -2.71
N PRO A 287 -16.78 -20.78 -2.76
CA PRO A 287 -16.11 -20.18 -1.61
C PRO A 287 -17.03 -19.91 -0.43
N ALA A 288 -18.35 -19.80 -0.62
CA ALA A 288 -19.32 -19.69 0.47
C ALA A 288 -19.65 -21.05 1.14
N GLY A 289 -19.10 -22.16 0.61
CA GLY A 289 -19.41 -23.51 1.09
C GLY A 289 -20.84 -23.95 0.76
N LEU A 290 -21.42 -23.38 -0.30
CA LEU A 290 -22.77 -23.70 -0.78
C LEU A 290 -22.75 -24.66 -1.98
N ALA A 291 -21.58 -24.94 -2.54
CA ALA A 291 -21.40 -25.91 -3.61
C ALA A 291 -21.55 -27.36 -3.11
N THR A 292 -21.77 -28.27 -4.06
CA THR A 292 -21.90 -29.71 -3.78
C THR A 292 -20.61 -30.36 -3.28
N VAL A 293 -19.46 -29.80 -3.67
CA VAL A 293 -18.14 -30.25 -3.22
C VAL A 293 -17.64 -29.33 -2.10
N PRO A 294 -17.25 -29.87 -0.93
CA PRO A 294 -16.77 -29.04 0.17
C PRO A 294 -15.44 -28.39 -0.17
N THR A 295 -15.27 -27.15 0.28
CA THR A 295 -14.00 -26.44 0.15
C THR A 295 -12.94 -27.02 1.10
N PRO A 296 -11.67 -27.16 0.67
CA PRO A 296 -10.57 -27.57 1.56
C PRO A 296 -10.20 -26.49 2.61
N ALA A 297 -10.84 -25.31 2.58
CA ALA A 297 -10.58 -24.21 3.50
C ALA A 297 -11.20 -24.48 4.89
N ALA A 298 -10.45 -25.15 5.76
CA ALA A 298 -10.90 -25.55 7.10
C ALA A 298 -9.96 -25.09 8.23
N SER A 299 -9.39 -23.88 8.15
CA SER A 299 -8.57 -23.37 9.25
C SER A 299 -9.39 -23.06 10.50
N PRO A 300 -8.85 -23.29 11.71
CA PRO A 300 -9.56 -23.10 12.98
C PRO A 300 -9.65 -21.61 13.35
N VAL A 301 -10.42 -20.84 12.58
CA VAL A 301 -10.74 -19.44 12.86
C VAL A 301 -12.15 -19.34 13.47
N PRO A 302 -12.47 -18.26 14.21
CA PRO A 302 -13.77 -18.12 14.87
C PRO A 302 -14.98 -18.32 13.93
N GLY A 303 -14.93 -17.77 12.72
CA GLY A 303 -15.98 -17.95 11.71
C GLY A 303 -16.21 -19.40 11.31
N ALA A 304 -15.14 -20.18 11.16
CA ALA A 304 -15.22 -21.60 10.83
C ALA A 304 -15.76 -22.43 12.01
N TRP A 305 -15.36 -22.10 13.24
CA TRP A 305 -15.93 -22.73 14.45
C TRP A 305 -17.41 -22.44 14.62
N LEU A 306 -17.83 -21.20 14.41
CA LEU A 306 -19.24 -20.83 14.42
C LEU A 306 -20.00 -21.58 13.32
N ALA A 307 -19.46 -21.64 12.10
CA ALA A 307 -20.09 -22.31 10.98
C ALA A 307 -20.31 -23.82 11.18
N ALA A 308 -19.55 -24.46 12.07
CA ALA A 308 -19.70 -25.87 12.42
C ALA A 308 -20.88 -26.15 13.38
N LEU A 309 -21.44 -25.13 14.03
CA LEU A 309 -22.59 -25.27 14.94
C LEU A 309 -23.92 -25.33 14.17
N PRO A 310 -24.99 -25.94 14.72
CA PRO A 310 -26.33 -25.89 14.14
C PRO A 310 -26.80 -24.44 13.93
N GLY A 311 -27.14 -24.07 12.70
CA GLY A 311 -27.51 -22.69 12.33
C GLY A 311 -26.35 -21.67 12.34
N GLY A 312 -25.16 -22.08 12.77
CA GLY A 312 -24.02 -21.19 12.98
C GLY A 312 -23.40 -20.64 11.69
N ARG A 313 -23.62 -21.29 10.53
CA ARG A 313 -23.22 -20.74 9.22
C ARG A 313 -23.94 -19.43 8.89
N ALA A 314 -25.25 -19.36 9.16
CA ALA A 314 -26.03 -18.13 8.95
C ALA A 314 -25.55 -17.02 9.90
N LEU A 315 -25.22 -17.38 11.15
CA LEU A 315 -24.64 -16.46 12.13
C LEU A 315 -23.27 -15.94 11.67
N ALA A 316 -22.36 -16.82 11.22
CA ALA A 316 -21.04 -16.43 10.74
C ALA A 316 -21.12 -15.49 9.52
N LEU A 317 -22.00 -15.77 8.56
CA LEU A 317 -22.26 -14.89 7.42
C LEU A 317 -22.87 -13.55 7.85
N GLY A 318 -23.80 -13.55 8.81
CA GLY A 318 -24.38 -12.33 9.38
C GLY A 318 -23.34 -11.45 10.07
N LEU A 319 -22.44 -12.05 10.85
CA LEU A 319 -21.33 -11.33 11.50
C LEU A 319 -20.33 -10.76 10.49
N LEU A 320 -19.99 -11.53 9.45
CA LEU A 320 -19.14 -11.06 8.36
C LEU A 320 -19.77 -9.85 7.64
N LEU A 321 -21.07 -9.90 7.34
CA LEU A 321 -21.80 -8.79 6.73
C LEU A 321 -21.83 -7.57 7.67
N ALA A 322 -22.11 -7.77 8.96
CA ALA A 322 -22.09 -6.68 9.95
C ALA A 322 -20.70 -6.02 10.03
N ALA A 323 -19.62 -6.81 10.04
CA ALA A 323 -18.25 -6.30 10.02
C ALA A 323 -17.96 -5.48 8.75
N ALA A 324 -18.45 -5.92 7.58
CA ALA A 324 -18.33 -5.17 6.33
C ALA A 324 -19.09 -3.83 6.37
N VAL A 325 -20.31 -3.82 6.91
CA VAL A 325 -21.12 -2.60 7.08
C VAL A 325 -20.45 -1.63 8.05
N ILE A 326 -19.94 -2.11 9.20
CA ILE A 326 -19.23 -1.29 10.17
C ILE A 326 -17.96 -0.70 9.56
N ALA A 327 -17.20 -1.50 8.81
CA ALA A 327 -16.01 -1.01 8.09
C ALA A 327 -16.40 0.09 7.10
N LEU A 328 -17.43 -0.12 6.27
CA LEU A 328 -17.88 0.88 5.30
C LEU A 328 -18.37 2.16 5.98
N ALA A 329 -19.18 2.05 7.04
CA ALA A 329 -19.64 3.21 7.80
C ALA A 329 -18.47 3.99 8.41
N ARG A 330 -17.47 3.29 8.96
CA ARG A 330 -16.26 3.92 9.50
C ARG A 330 -15.41 4.58 8.40
N LEU A 331 -15.27 3.94 7.24
CA LEU A 331 -14.55 4.48 6.09
C LEU A 331 -15.17 5.79 5.61
N LEU A 332 -16.51 5.85 5.53
CA LEU A 332 -17.23 7.04 5.11
C LEU A 332 -17.24 8.14 6.18
N ALA A 333 -17.35 7.78 7.46
CA ALA A 333 -17.38 8.74 8.56
C ALA A 333 -15.99 9.31 8.91
N ARG A 334 -14.93 8.52 8.75
CA ARG A 334 -13.54 8.88 9.10
C ARG A 334 -12.58 8.29 8.06
N PRO A 335 -12.56 8.85 6.83
CA PRO A 335 -11.73 8.33 5.76
C PRO A 335 -10.24 8.42 6.12
N PRO A 336 -9.41 7.43 5.75
CA PRO A 336 -7.97 7.55 5.85
C PRO A 336 -7.46 8.74 5.02
N LEU A 337 -6.41 9.39 5.49
CA LEU A 337 -5.89 10.62 4.87
C LEU A 337 -4.65 10.39 4.00
N ASP A 338 -4.06 9.20 4.05
CA ASP A 338 -2.86 8.84 3.32
C ASP A 338 -2.80 7.34 3.05
N GLY A 339 -1.84 6.89 2.24
CA GLY A 339 -1.66 5.47 1.95
C GLY A 339 -1.37 4.60 3.19
N PRO A 340 -0.46 4.96 4.12
CA PRO A 340 -0.25 4.19 5.34
C PRO A 340 -1.51 4.00 6.21
N ALA A 341 -2.33 5.04 6.40
CA ALA A 341 -3.62 4.92 7.09
C ALA A 341 -4.59 4.03 6.29
N ALA A 342 -4.62 4.16 4.96
CA ALA A 342 -5.42 3.32 4.08
C ALA A 342 -5.04 1.83 4.22
N ALA A 343 -3.74 1.53 4.24
CA ALA A 343 -3.19 0.19 4.42
C ALA A 343 -3.55 -0.39 5.79
N ARG A 344 -3.43 0.39 6.88
CA ARG A 344 -3.83 -0.05 8.23
C ARG A 344 -5.32 -0.35 8.30
N PHE A 345 -6.14 0.52 7.72
CA PHE A 345 -7.58 0.33 7.66
C PHE A 345 -7.94 -0.95 6.88
N ALA A 346 -7.42 -1.08 5.66
CA ALA A 346 -7.64 -2.25 4.81
C ALA A 346 -7.13 -3.55 5.47
N ALA A 347 -5.96 -3.52 6.10
CA ALA A 347 -5.41 -4.65 6.84
C ALA A 347 -6.34 -5.11 7.97
N ALA A 348 -6.84 -4.17 8.78
CA ALA A 348 -7.75 -4.49 9.88
C ALA A 348 -9.09 -5.06 9.37
N SER A 349 -9.67 -4.44 8.34
CA SER A 349 -10.93 -4.89 7.75
C SER A 349 -10.81 -6.27 7.10
N LEU A 350 -9.74 -6.52 6.34
CA LEU A 350 -9.51 -7.83 5.72
C LEU A 350 -9.16 -8.91 6.75
N ALA A 351 -8.39 -8.59 7.79
CA ALA A 351 -8.12 -9.53 8.88
C ALA A 351 -9.41 -9.93 9.62
N ALA A 352 -10.30 -8.97 9.90
CA ALA A 352 -11.61 -9.26 10.47
C ALA A 352 -12.45 -10.16 9.54
N ALA A 353 -12.44 -9.90 8.23
CA ALA A 353 -13.13 -10.73 7.26
C ALA A 353 -12.57 -12.17 7.24
N VAL A 354 -11.25 -12.35 7.26
CA VAL A 354 -10.60 -13.67 7.30
C VAL A 354 -10.94 -14.43 8.59
N LEU A 355 -11.05 -13.74 9.73
CA LEU A 355 -11.43 -14.33 11.02
C LEU A 355 -12.90 -14.77 11.07
N LEU A 356 -13.80 -14.03 10.42
CA LEU A 356 -15.24 -14.25 10.44
C LEU A 356 -15.75 -15.14 9.29
N ALA A 357 -14.94 -15.35 8.25
CA ALA A 357 -15.32 -16.18 7.10
C ALA A 357 -15.65 -17.63 7.54
N PRO A 358 -16.81 -18.19 7.12
CA PRO A 358 -17.21 -19.57 7.44
C PRO A 358 -16.22 -20.63 6.94
N SER A 359 -15.54 -20.35 5.83
CA SER A 359 -14.50 -21.17 5.23
C SER A 359 -13.29 -20.29 4.99
N SER A 360 -12.26 -20.47 5.80
CA SER A 360 -11.07 -19.63 5.81
C SER A 360 -9.81 -20.46 5.83
N ARG A 361 -8.70 -19.86 5.40
CA ARG A 361 -7.35 -20.45 5.46
C ARG A 361 -6.41 -19.51 6.16
N VAL A 362 -5.51 -20.04 7.01
CA VAL A 362 -4.46 -19.23 7.65
C VAL A 362 -3.63 -18.46 6.60
N GLY A 363 -3.42 -19.03 5.41
CA GLY A 363 -2.74 -18.35 4.30
C GLY A 363 -3.38 -17.03 3.87
N TRP A 364 -4.69 -16.83 4.09
CA TRP A 364 -5.37 -15.59 3.72
C TRP A 364 -4.96 -14.39 4.59
N PHE A 365 -4.29 -14.62 5.72
CA PHE A 365 -3.71 -13.53 6.52
C PHE A 365 -2.52 -12.85 5.84
N VAL A 366 -1.95 -13.43 4.78
CA VAL A 366 -0.81 -12.83 4.06
C VAL A 366 -1.14 -11.44 3.52
N VAL A 367 -2.32 -11.24 2.92
CA VAL A 367 -2.74 -9.94 2.38
C VAL A 367 -2.83 -8.87 3.49
N PRO A 368 -3.61 -9.05 4.57
CA PRO A 368 -3.66 -8.06 5.64
C PRO A 368 -2.31 -7.91 6.36
N LEU A 369 -1.47 -8.95 6.45
CA LEU A 369 -0.13 -8.85 7.05
C LEU A 369 0.80 -7.94 6.24
N LEU A 370 0.84 -8.09 4.91
CA LEU A 370 1.64 -7.22 4.03
C LEU A 370 1.10 -5.78 4.03
N LEU A 371 -0.22 -5.59 4.03
CA LEU A 371 -0.83 -4.27 4.16
C LEU A 371 -0.55 -3.64 5.52
N ALA A 372 -0.56 -4.42 6.62
CA ALA A 372 -0.15 -3.93 7.94
C ALA A 372 1.34 -3.57 7.96
N GLY A 373 2.19 -4.36 7.29
CA GLY A 373 3.58 -4.04 7.02
C GLY A 373 3.73 -2.69 6.34
N ALA A 374 3.04 -2.48 5.22
CA ALA A 374 3.03 -1.20 4.50
C ALA A 374 2.46 -0.05 5.35
N GLY A 375 1.41 -0.29 6.12
CA GLY A 375 0.78 0.69 7.00
C GLY A 375 1.62 1.05 8.23
N SER A 376 2.51 0.16 8.65
CA SER A 376 3.49 0.39 9.71
C SER A 376 4.70 1.19 9.25
N LEU A 377 4.83 1.42 7.94
CA LEU A 377 5.80 2.35 7.35
C LEU A 377 5.40 3.80 7.51
N HIS A 378 4.41 4.06 8.36
CA HIS A 378 4.23 5.36 8.94
C HIS A 378 5.60 5.83 9.44
N ARG A 379 6.09 6.94 8.90
CA ARG A 379 7.14 7.68 9.58
C ARG A 379 6.58 7.97 10.98
N PRO A 380 7.14 7.43 12.07
CA PRO A 380 7.03 8.18 13.31
C PRO A 380 7.59 9.56 12.98
N ARG A 381 6.79 10.59 13.22
CA ARG A 381 7.29 11.94 13.54
C ARG A 381 8.59 11.79 14.31
N GLY A 382 9.66 12.31 13.76
CA GLY A 382 10.99 11.87 14.15
C GLY A 382 11.91 11.71 12.96
N ARG A 383 12.32 12.86 12.44
CA ARG A 383 13.33 13.04 11.41
C ARG A 383 12.84 12.86 9.95
N HIS A 384 11.92 13.72 9.49
CA HIS A 384 12.52 14.74 8.65
C HIS A 384 13.50 15.43 9.62
N SER A 385 14.76 15.00 9.62
CA SER A 385 15.71 16.09 9.56
C SER A 385 15.19 16.80 8.33
N VAL A 386 14.41 17.87 8.53
CA VAL A 386 14.80 19.18 8.05
C VAL A 386 16.26 19.01 7.75
N GLU A 387 16.53 18.58 6.51
CA GLU A 387 17.82 18.02 6.17
C GLU A 387 18.76 19.09 6.66
N ARG A 388 19.62 18.73 7.62
CA ARG A 388 20.33 19.73 8.44
C ARG A 388 21.17 20.51 7.46
N MET A 389 20.59 21.57 6.93
CA MET A 389 21.28 22.47 6.05
C MET A 389 22.04 23.29 7.07
N ASP A 390 23.26 22.83 7.31
CA ASP A 390 24.26 23.66 7.96
C ASP A 390 24.21 25.00 7.22
N PRO A 391 24.15 26.16 7.89
CA PRO A 391 24.18 27.46 7.21
C PRO A 391 25.30 27.57 6.17
N ALA A 392 26.38 26.80 6.36
CA ALA A 392 27.51 26.66 5.43
C ALA A 392 27.21 25.89 4.12
N THR A 393 26.09 25.18 4.03
CA THR A 393 25.66 24.34 2.89
C THR A 393 24.34 24.79 2.26
N GLU A 394 23.77 25.90 2.71
CA GLU A 394 22.54 26.46 2.16
C GLU A 394 22.81 26.97 0.72
N PRO A 395 22.07 26.51 -0.30
CA PRO A 395 22.29 26.94 -1.68
C PRO A 395 22.08 28.44 -1.80
N ALA A 396 22.88 29.13 -2.61
CA ALA A 396 22.74 30.58 -2.78
C ALA A 396 21.34 30.93 -3.33
N PRO A 397 20.73 32.06 -2.89
CA PRO A 397 19.42 32.46 -3.38
C PRO A 397 19.48 32.76 -4.87
N LYS A 398 18.48 32.28 -5.61
CA LYS A 398 18.34 32.54 -7.06
C LYS A 398 18.00 34.01 -7.33
N VAL A 399 17.32 34.66 -6.40
CA VAL A 399 16.97 36.08 -6.44
C VAL A 399 17.80 36.84 -5.43
N VAL A 400 18.75 37.63 -5.93
CA VAL A 400 19.63 38.49 -5.13
C VAL A 400 19.25 39.95 -5.40
N LYS A 401 18.92 40.69 -4.34
CA LYS A 401 18.71 42.14 -4.36
C LYS A 401 19.29 42.77 -3.10
N SER A 402 19.67 44.02 -3.19
CA SER A 402 20.12 44.84 -2.06
C SER A 402 18.97 45.18 -1.12
N ASP A 403 19.30 45.53 0.13
CA ASP A 403 18.32 45.99 1.12
C ASP A 403 17.56 47.24 0.65
N ALA A 404 18.22 48.13 -0.11
CA ALA A 404 17.57 49.32 -0.67
C ALA A 404 16.50 48.95 -1.69
N GLU A 405 16.79 47.99 -2.58
CA GLU A 405 15.83 47.49 -3.57
C GLU A 405 14.67 46.76 -2.89
N TRP A 406 14.94 45.96 -1.86
CA TRP A 406 13.88 45.31 -1.08
C TRP A 406 13.00 46.31 -0.34
N ARG A 407 13.56 47.35 0.26
CA ARG A 407 12.79 48.43 0.93
C ARG A 407 11.97 49.25 -0.05
N ALA A 408 12.42 49.37 -1.30
CA ALA A 408 11.67 50.06 -2.35
C ALA A 408 10.50 49.19 -2.88
N GLN A 409 10.66 47.87 -2.91
CA GLN A 409 9.65 46.94 -3.43
C GLN A 409 8.61 46.53 -2.38
N LEU A 410 9.02 46.35 -1.12
CA LEU A 410 8.18 45.80 -0.05
C LEU A 410 7.63 46.93 0.84
N THR A 411 6.44 46.73 1.37
CA THR A 411 5.95 47.59 2.45
C THR A 411 6.80 47.42 3.71
N PRO A 412 6.79 48.38 4.67
CA PRO A 412 7.57 48.24 5.89
C PRO A 412 7.27 46.96 6.70
N ALA A 413 5.99 46.54 6.75
CA ALA A 413 5.58 45.32 7.43
C ALA A 413 6.06 44.06 6.68
N GLU A 414 5.94 44.04 5.35
CA GLU A 414 6.48 42.97 4.51
C GLU A 414 7.99 42.84 4.67
N TYR A 415 8.72 43.96 4.64
CA TYR A 415 10.17 43.97 4.83
C TYR A 415 10.56 43.42 6.20
N GLN A 416 9.88 43.86 7.25
CA GLN A 416 10.13 43.40 8.62
C GLN A 416 9.95 41.87 8.75
N VAL A 417 8.88 41.30 8.17
CA VAL A 417 8.65 39.85 8.22
C VAL A 417 9.61 39.12 7.28
N LEU A 418 9.61 39.45 5.98
CA LEU A 418 10.33 38.70 4.94
C LEU A 418 11.86 38.80 5.05
N ARG A 419 12.41 39.92 5.54
CA ARG A 419 13.87 40.16 5.57
C ARG A 419 14.48 40.18 6.97
N GLN A 420 13.69 40.48 8.00
CA GLN A 420 14.19 40.56 9.38
C GLN A 420 13.64 39.44 10.28
N ALA A 421 13.03 38.42 9.68
CA ALA A 421 12.40 37.29 10.39
C ALA A 421 11.41 37.75 11.48
N GLY A 422 10.70 38.86 11.22
CA GLY A 422 9.61 39.33 12.06
C GLY A 422 8.40 38.39 11.99
N THR A 423 7.45 38.60 12.89
CA THR A 423 6.19 37.85 12.93
C THR A 423 5.03 38.83 12.99
N GLU A 424 4.04 38.69 12.11
CA GLU A 424 2.82 39.49 12.17
C GLU A 424 1.99 39.12 13.41
N ARG A 425 1.13 40.02 13.88
CA ARG A 425 0.28 39.72 15.04
C ARG A 425 -0.70 38.58 14.69
N PRO A 426 -1.01 37.69 15.64
CA PRO A 426 -1.98 36.62 15.39
C PRO A 426 -3.36 37.22 15.05
N PHE A 427 -4.08 36.57 14.14
CA PHE A 427 -5.43 36.90 13.68
C PHE A 427 -5.56 38.23 12.92
N THR A 428 -4.45 38.89 12.54
CA THR A 428 -4.50 40.15 11.77
C THR A 428 -4.23 39.97 10.28
N GLY A 429 -3.74 38.79 9.86
CA GLY A 429 -3.31 38.53 8.48
C GLY A 429 -4.48 38.37 7.51
N GLU A 430 -4.37 38.99 6.33
CA GLU A 430 -5.32 38.97 5.21
C GLU A 430 -5.85 37.55 4.87
N TYR A 431 -4.98 36.55 4.91
CA TYR A 431 -5.25 35.19 4.46
C TYR A 431 -5.49 34.19 5.60
N THR A 432 -5.58 34.65 6.84
CA THR A 432 -5.78 33.78 8.01
C THR A 432 -7.02 32.91 7.80
N ASP A 433 -8.16 33.56 7.54
CA ASP A 433 -9.47 32.89 7.43
C ASP A 433 -9.95 32.70 5.98
N THR A 434 -9.15 33.10 4.98
CA THR A 434 -9.50 32.95 3.57
C THR A 434 -9.61 31.47 3.17
N LYS A 435 -10.67 31.15 2.41
CA LYS A 435 -10.94 29.81 1.82
C LYS A 435 -10.94 29.81 0.28
N THR A 436 -10.60 30.95 -0.32
CA THR A 436 -10.52 31.14 -1.77
C THR A 436 -9.55 30.13 -2.38
N GLN A 437 -9.96 29.48 -3.47
CA GLN A 437 -9.14 28.52 -4.17
C GLN A 437 -8.10 29.23 -5.03
N GLY A 438 -6.86 28.76 -5.01
CA GLY A 438 -5.75 29.41 -5.71
C GLY A 438 -4.36 28.98 -5.24
N VAL A 439 -3.37 29.75 -5.67
CA VAL A 439 -1.95 29.55 -5.36
C VAL A 439 -1.45 30.69 -4.48
N TYR A 440 -0.74 30.35 -3.40
CA TYR A 440 -0.05 31.29 -2.54
C TYR A 440 1.41 31.40 -2.96
N SER A 441 1.82 32.57 -3.41
CA SER A 441 3.19 32.88 -3.84
C SER A 441 3.92 33.76 -2.83
N CYS A 442 5.25 33.71 -2.82
CA CYS A 442 6.11 34.55 -2.00
C CYS A 442 5.89 36.02 -2.38
N ARG A 443 5.47 36.85 -1.42
CA ARG A 443 5.18 38.27 -1.71
C ARG A 443 6.42 39.06 -2.16
N ALA A 444 7.63 38.57 -1.85
CA ALA A 444 8.88 39.17 -2.30
C ALA A 444 9.24 38.85 -3.76
N CYS A 445 9.36 37.55 -4.10
CA CYS A 445 9.92 37.12 -5.38
C CYS A 445 8.90 36.51 -6.35
N GLY A 446 7.66 36.30 -5.90
CA GLY A 446 6.59 35.69 -6.71
C GLY A 446 6.69 34.16 -6.87
N ALA A 447 7.65 33.50 -6.23
CA ALA A 447 7.74 32.04 -6.30
C ALA A 447 6.50 31.37 -5.68
N GLU A 448 5.91 30.38 -6.35
CA GLU A 448 4.78 29.62 -5.81
C GLU A 448 5.22 28.78 -4.59
N LEU A 449 4.48 28.88 -3.48
CA LEU A 449 4.84 28.27 -2.19
C LEU A 449 3.82 27.24 -1.73
N PHE A 450 2.54 27.58 -1.74
CA PHE A 450 1.46 26.74 -1.21
C PHE A 450 0.22 26.76 -2.11
N ARG A 451 -0.66 25.77 -1.98
CA ARG A 451 -1.96 25.72 -2.65
C ARG A 451 -3.10 25.77 -1.63
N SER A 452 -4.24 26.29 -2.03
CA SER A 452 -5.44 26.38 -1.20
C SER A 452 -5.97 25.02 -0.72
N ASP A 453 -5.77 23.95 -1.48
CA ASP A 453 -6.18 22.60 -1.10
C ASP A 453 -5.35 22.00 0.04
N THR A 454 -4.16 22.56 0.29
CA THR A 454 -3.32 22.19 1.44
C THR A 454 -3.55 23.07 2.67
N LYS A 455 -4.35 24.14 2.54
CA LYS A 455 -4.70 25.05 3.63
C LYS A 455 -5.75 24.41 4.53
N PHE A 456 -5.57 24.55 5.85
CA PHE A 456 -6.53 24.04 6.84
C PHE A 456 -6.68 24.98 8.04
N GLU A 457 -7.78 24.83 8.78
CA GLU A 457 -8.04 25.59 10.00
C GLU A 457 -7.30 24.95 11.18
N SER A 458 -6.25 25.62 11.65
CA SER A 458 -5.48 25.19 12.83
C SER A 458 -5.81 25.97 14.10
N HIS A 459 -6.52 27.10 13.96
CA HIS A 459 -6.79 28.11 14.99
C HIS A 459 -5.53 28.72 15.64
N CYS A 460 -4.37 28.64 14.98
CA CYS A 460 -3.12 29.18 15.52
C CYS A 460 -2.97 30.71 15.38
N GLY A 461 -3.84 31.37 14.61
CA GLY A 461 -3.77 32.82 14.35
C GLY A 461 -3.01 33.23 13.09
N TRP A 462 -2.53 32.28 12.30
CA TRP A 462 -1.87 32.53 11.01
C TRP A 462 -2.33 31.49 9.97
N PRO A 463 -2.23 31.78 8.67
CA PRO A 463 -2.40 30.78 7.61
C PRO A 463 -1.65 29.48 7.91
N SER A 464 -2.34 28.35 7.77
CA SER A 464 -1.80 27.03 8.07
C SER A 464 -1.97 26.09 6.88
N PHE A 465 -0.86 25.47 6.47
CA PHE A 465 -0.82 24.51 5.37
C PHE A 465 -0.20 23.19 5.85
N PHE A 466 -0.63 22.06 5.29
CA PHE A 466 -0.05 20.76 5.65
C PHE A 466 1.13 20.35 4.78
N THR A 467 1.29 20.95 3.59
CA THR A 467 2.46 20.71 2.74
C THR A 467 2.71 21.89 1.80
N PRO A 468 3.98 22.27 1.53
CA PRO A 468 4.33 23.21 0.47
C PRO A 468 4.20 22.56 -0.91
N LEU A 469 4.31 23.36 -1.98
CA LEU A 469 4.60 22.86 -3.32
C LEU A 469 5.95 22.09 -3.29
N ALA A 470 6.04 20.90 -3.88
CA ALA A 470 7.17 19.99 -3.65
C ALA A 470 8.55 20.58 -3.98
N GLY A 471 9.56 19.95 -3.34
CA GLY A 471 10.92 19.78 -3.83
C GLY A 471 11.62 21.07 -4.21
N ASP A 472 11.91 21.90 -3.21
CA ASP A 472 12.69 23.14 -3.27
C ASP A 472 11.86 24.44 -3.38
N ALA A 473 10.56 24.45 -3.04
CA ALA A 473 9.82 25.72 -2.92
C ALA A 473 10.18 26.47 -1.63
N VAL A 474 10.44 25.72 -0.56
CA VAL A 474 10.82 26.24 0.76
C VAL A 474 12.09 25.58 1.27
N ILE A 475 12.85 26.32 2.06
CA ILE A 475 13.97 25.81 2.87
C ILE A 475 13.49 25.73 4.31
N GLU A 476 13.76 24.62 4.97
CA GLU A 476 13.49 24.44 6.39
C GLU A 476 14.80 24.57 7.15
N ARG A 477 14.87 25.48 8.14
CA ARG A 477 16.09 25.81 8.88
C ARG A 477 15.85 25.77 10.38
N VAL A 478 16.80 25.26 11.16
CA VAL A 478 16.65 25.24 12.62
C VAL A 478 16.79 26.66 13.18
N ASP A 479 15.81 27.08 13.97
CA ASP A 479 15.79 28.34 14.70
C ASP A 479 15.88 28.05 16.21
N THR A 480 16.97 28.51 16.83
CA THR A 480 17.21 28.40 18.29
C THR A 480 17.02 29.72 19.03
N SER A 481 16.40 30.73 18.38
CA SER A 481 16.10 32.00 19.02
C SER A 481 15.07 31.85 20.15
N LEU A 482 15.02 32.85 21.04
CA LEU A 482 14.05 32.92 22.14
C LEU A 482 14.07 31.71 23.10
N GLY A 483 15.18 30.99 23.18
CA GLY A 483 15.33 29.81 24.05
C GLY A 483 14.49 28.60 23.63
N MET A 484 13.88 28.64 22.44
CA MET A 484 13.08 27.56 21.88
C MET A 484 13.79 26.97 20.68
N ARG A 485 13.54 25.68 20.40
CA ARG A 485 14.01 25.03 19.17
C ARG A 485 12.82 24.86 18.22
N ARG A 486 12.81 25.63 17.14
CA ARG A 486 11.79 25.61 16.08
C ARG A 486 12.42 25.34 14.73
N VAL A 487 11.59 25.13 13.72
CA VAL A 487 12.02 25.01 12.32
C VAL A 487 11.43 26.17 11.54
N GLU A 488 12.28 27.13 11.21
CA GLU A 488 11.96 28.25 10.33
C GLU A 488 11.73 27.75 8.90
N VAL A 489 10.81 28.39 8.21
CA VAL A 489 10.49 28.15 6.81
C VAL A 489 10.85 29.40 6.02
N LEU A 490 11.71 29.24 5.01
CA LEU A 490 12.17 30.29 4.11
C LEU A 490 11.71 30.00 2.68
N CYS A 491 11.52 31.04 1.87
CA CYS A 491 11.36 30.87 0.43
C CYS A 491 12.70 30.41 -0.18
N ALA A 492 12.73 29.28 -0.86
CA ALA A 492 13.96 28.74 -1.45
C ALA A 492 14.53 29.59 -2.60
N ALA A 493 13.73 30.45 -3.22
CA ALA A 493 14.17 31.30 -4.33
C ALA A 493 14.92 32.57 -3.87
N CYS A 494 14.50 33.19 -2.78
CA CYS A 494 15.03 34.49 -2.31
C CYS A 494 15.42 34.54 -0.83
N HIS A 495 15.28 33.40 -0.14
CA HIS A 495 15.54 33.21 1.30
C HIS A 495 14.72 34.13 2.21
N SER A 496 13.57 34.60 1.74
CA SER A 496 12.69 35.41 2.58
C SER A 496 12.05 34.54 3.67
N HIS A 497 12.01 35.05 4.90
CA HIS A 497 11.33 34.41 6.01
C HIS A 497 9.82 34.34 5.76
N LEU A 498 9.24 33.16 5.98
CA LEU A 498 7.82 32.90 5.80
C LEU A 498 7.13 32.63 7.14
N GLY A 499 7.75 31.83 8.00
CA GLY A 499 7.21 31.43 9.29
C GLY A 499 7.92 30.20 9.85
N HIS A 500 7.16 29.29 10.44
CA HIS A 500 7.70 28.05 11.04
C HIS A 500 6.83 26.84 10.70
N VAL A 501 7.45 25.65 10.70
CA VAL A 501 6.75 24.37 10.57
C VAL A 501 6.78 23.63 11.90
N PHE A 502 5.63 23.08 12.26
CA PHE A 502 5.44 22.25 13.45
C PHE A 502 5.03 20.84 13.03
N GLU A 503 5.49 19.84 13.78
CA GLU A 503 5.12 18.44 13.63
C GLU A 503 4.58 17.93 14.97
N GLY A 504 3.78 16.86 14.97
CA GLY A 504 3.40 16.22 16.23
C GLY A 504 2.07 16.66 16.85
N GLU A 505 1.39 17.64 16.27
CA GLU A 505 0.21 18.28 16.87
C GLU A 505 -1.10 17.46 16.74
N GLY A 506 -1.20 16.57 15.75
CA GLY A 506 -2.28 15.58 15.64
C GLY A 506 -3.45 16.08 14.80
N TYR A 507 -3.17 16.99 13.87
CA TYR A 507 -4.19 17.49 12.95
C TYR A 507 -4.62 16.40 11.99
N GLN A 508 -5.89 16.41 11.59
CA GLN A 508 -6.43 15.49 10.58
C GLN A 508 -6.00 15.91 9.17
N THR A 509 -4.68 15.95 8.92
CA THR A 509 -4.07 16.25 7.63
C THR A 509 -3.18 15.09 7.16
N PRO A 510 -2.94 14.92 5.86
CA PRO A 510 -2.16 13.78 5.33
C PRO A 510 -0.71 13.70 5.84
N THR A 511 -0.10 14.85 6.12
CA THR A 511 1.31 14.94 6.55
C THR A 511 1.47 15.17 8.04
N ASP A 512 0.43 15.66 8.72
CA ASP A 512 0.45 16.05 10.12
C ASP A 512 1.55 17.09 10.45
N LEU A 513 1.86 17.90 9.44
CA LEU A 513 2.68 19.10 9.53
C LEU A 513 1.76 20.32 9.55
N ARG A 514 2.20 21.36 10.26
CA ARG A 514 1.58 22.67 10.22
C ARG A 514 2.62 23.71 9.84
N TYR A 515 2.64 24.07 8.57
CA TYR A 515 3.34 25.25 8.08
C TYR A 515 2.53 26.48 8.51
N CYS A 516 2.97 27.11 9.60
CA CYS A 516 2.40 28.31 10.19
C CYS A 516 3.08 29.52 9.55
N ILE A 517 2.42 30.11 8.56
CA ILE A 517 3.04 31.09 7.66
C ILE A 517 2.40 32.45 7.87
N ASN A 518 3.22 33.49 7.98
CA ASN A 518 2.74 34.86 8.06
C ASN A 518 1.96 35.21 6.78
N SER A 519 0.74 35.70 6.91
CA SER A 519 -0.07 36.15 5.78
C SER A 519 0.61 37.24 4.98
N VAL A 520 1.28 38.19 5.64
CA VAL A 520 2.02 39.28 4.99
C VAL A 520 3.17 38.78 4.11
N SER A 521 3.61 37.53 4.28
CA SER A 521 4.65 36.92 3.44
C SER A 521 4.11 36.32 2.13
N LEU A 522 2.80 36.22 1.97
CA LEU A 522 2.13 35.50 0.88
C LEU A 522 1.35 36.46 -0.03
N ARG A 523 1.15 36.09 -1.29
CA ARG A 523 0.16 36.67 -2.20
C ARG A 523 -0.72 35.55 -2.73
N LEU A 524 -2.04 35.74 -2.71
CA LEU A 524 -2.97 34.75 -3.26
C LEU A 524 -3.34 35.12 -4.70
N GLU A 525 -3.12 34.20 -5.62
CA GLU A 525 -3.64 34.23 -6.99
C GLU A 525 -4.83 33.26 -7.08
N PRO A 526 -6.08 33.76 -7.22
CA PRO A 526 -7.25 32.91 -7.33
C PRO A 526 -7.24 32.05 -8.59
N ASP A 527 -7.72 30.81 -8.50
CA ASP A 527 -7.91 29.97 -9.69
C ASP A 527 -8.90 30.62 -10.67
N ALA A 528 -8.60 30.57 -11.97
CA ALA A 528 -9.52 31.03 -13.01
C ALA A 528 -10.77 30.13 -12.99
N SER A 529 -11.91 30.75 -12.67
CA SER A 529 -13.22 30.11 -12.51
C SER A 529 -13.73 29.41 -13.76
#